data_AF-A0A350V4Z8-F1
#
_entry.id   AF-A0A350V4Z8-F1
#
_cell.length_a   1.000
_cell.length_b   1.000
_cell.length_c   1.000
_cell.angle_alpha   90.00
_cell.angle_beta   90.00
_cell.angle_gamma   90.00
#
_symmetry.space_group_name_H-M   'P 1'
#
loop_
_entity.id
_entity.type
_entity.pdbx_description
1 polymer ?
#
loop_
_entity_poly.entity_id
_entity_poly.type
_entity_poly.pdbx_seq_one_letter_code
_entity_poly.pdbx_strand_id
1 'polypeptide(L)'
;VYKLSRRDGVEAFTWEQPLDSEITAVLKKFKPEQAAMFYILRPYFSNIRFGKPNNPNEYVQALIEKRTLHPELQNTIKTVGDIDAIWNREFRGNDKNGKPIKDWRETSDEYGLPLWLGDVSAESNFVRNEYLACLIVTLVKQGKRVFVVGGSSHPVCIERTLNLELR
;
A
#
# COMPACT_ATOMS: atom_id res chain seq x y z
N VAL A 1 9.24 -0.67 -18.21
CA VAL A 1 10.23 0.41 -17.95
C VAL A 1 11.65 -0.12 -17.83
N TYR A 2 11.99 -1.00 -16.88
CA TYR A 2 13.38 -1.49 -16.68
C TYR A 2 14.08 -2.10 -17.91
N LYS A 3 13.35 -2.78 -18.80
CA LYS A 3 13.93 -3.33 -20.04
C LYS A 3 14.38 -2.22 -21.00
N LEU A 4 13.60 -1.14 -21.09
CA LEU A 4 13.91 0.01 -21.94
C LEU A 4 15.08 0.79 -21.36
N SER A 5 15.07 1.04 -20.04
CA SER A 5 16.16 1.78 -19.38
C SER A 5 17.50 1.06 -19.53
N ARG A 6 17.54 -0.28 -19.36
CA ARG A 6 18.74 -1.08 -19.59
C ARG A 6 19.22 -1.02 -21.04
N ARG A 7 18.31 -1.07 -22.01
CA ARG A 7 18.65 -0.98 -23.44
C ARG A 7 19.28 0.38 -23.76
N ASP A 8 18.77 1.44 -23.15
CA ASP A 8 19.14 2.82 -23.48
C ASP A 8 20.23 3.38 -22.55
N GLY A 9 20.80 2.54 -21.66
CA GLY A 9 21.87 2.95 -20.72
C GLY A 9 21.42 3.97 -19.66
N VAL A 10 20.12 4.07 -19.40
CA VAL A 10 19.54 5.00 -18.43
C VAL A 10 19.33 4.29 -17.10
N GLU A 11 19.77 4.92 -16.02
CA GLU A 11 19.55 4.44 -14.66
C GLU A 11 18.05 4.44 -14.33
N ALA A 12 17.56 3.36 -13.75
CA ALA A 12 16.15 3.22 -13.38
C ALA A 12 16.01 2.96 -11.88
N PHE A 13 15.17 3.77 -11.26
CA PHE A 13 14.81 3.66 -9.85
C PHE A 13 13.39 3.11 -9.71
N THR A 14 13.12 2.48 -8.56
CA THR A 14 11.74 2.23 -8.12
C THR A 14 11.34 3.33 -7.15
N TRP A 15 10.10 3.79 -7.27
CA TRP A 15 9.51 4.68 -6.27
C TRP A 15 8.84 3.88 -5.14
N GLU A 16 8.69 2.56 -5.28
CA GLU A 16 8.33 1.69 -4.18
C GLU A 16 9.52 1.59 -3.24
N GLN A 17 9.37 2.15 -2.05
CA GLN A 17 10.33 1.99 -0.95
C GLN A 17 10.38 0.53 -0.47
N PRO A 18 11.44 0.13 0.27
CA PRO A 18 11.46 -1.15 0.96
C PRO A 18 10.21 -1.29 1.86
N LEU A 19 9.54 -2.43 1.75
CA LEU A 19 8.28 -2.68 2.46
C LEU A 19 8.42 -2.47 3.97
N ASP A 20 9.54 -2.89 4.56
CA ASP A 20 9.78 -2.74 5.99
C ASP A 20 9.84 -1.27 6.43
N SER A 21 10.38 -0.39 5.58
CA SER A 21 10.40 1.05 5.84
C SER A 21 8.99 1.65 5.79
N GLU A 22 8.15 1.21 4.86
CA GLU A 22 6.73 1.62 4.80
C GLU A 22 5.97 1.14 6.04
N ILE A 23 6.16 -0.13 6.44
CA ILE A 23 5.55 -0.72 7.63
C ILE A 23 5.95 0.08 8.87
N THR A 24 7.26 0.34 9.06
CA THR A 24 7.77 1.11 10.20
C THR A 24 7.14 2.50 10.27
N ALA A 25 6.97 3.18 9.13
CA ALA A 25 6.34 4.50 9.09
C ALA A 25 4.86 4.43 9.46
N VAL A 26 4.11 3.47 8.92
CA VAL A 26 2.69 3.25 9.23
C VAL A 26 2.47 2.88 10.70
N LEU A 27 3.35 2.07 11.29
CA LEU A 27 3.26 1.64 12.70
C LEU A 27 3.42 2.79 13.71
N LYS A 28 3.89 3.97 13.28
CA LYS A 28 3.89 5.18 14.13
C LYS A 28 2.48 5.66 14.46
N LYS A 29 1.47 5.29 13.66
CA LYS A 29 0.08 5.76 13.79
C LYS A 29 -0.95 4.65 14.01
N PHE A 30 -0.62 3.41 13.64
CA PHE A 30 -1.56 2.30 13.65
C PHE A 30 -1.04 1.12 14.46
N LYS A 31 -1.97 0.33 15.00
CA LYS A 31 -1.61 -0.89 15.73
C LYS A 31 -0.99 -1.93 14.79
N PRO A 32 -0.08 -2.79 15.28
CA PRO A 32 0.47 -3.90 14.50
C PRO A 32 -0.58 -4.76 13.79
N GLU A 33 -1.67 -5.12 14.48
CA GLU A 33 -2.77 -5.91 13.89
C GLU A 33 -3.43 -5.19 12.70
N GLN A 34 -3.64 -3.86 12.79
CA GLN A 34 -4.23 -3.06 11.72
C GLN A 34 -3.29 -2.98 10.50
N ALA A 35 -2.01 -2.71 10.75
CA ALA A 35 -0.99 -2.66 9.71
C ALA A 35 -0.85 -4.03 9.02
N ALA A 36 -0.75 -5.12 9.80
CA ALA A 36 -0.67 -6.47 9.26
C ALA A 36 -1.86 -6.78 8.35
N MET A 37 -3.09 -6.55 8.84
CA MET A 37 -4.30 -6.81 8.06
C MET A 37 -4.30 -6.02 6.74
N PHE A 38 -3.92 -4.74 6.78
CA PHE A 38 -3.81 -3.93 5.57
C PHE A 38 -2.79 -4.48 4.58
N TYR A 39 -1.56 -4.77 5.01
CA TYR A 39 -0.51 -5.24 4.09
C TYR A 39 -0.75 -6.65 3.55
N ILE A 40 -1.45 -7.50 4.31
CA ILE A 40 -1.90 -8.81 3.87
C ILE A 40 -3.00 -8.67 2.81
N LEU A 41 -4.03 -7.85 3.06
CA LEU A 41 -5.20 -7.79 2.17
C LEU A 41 -5.05 -6.82 1.00
N ARG A 42 -4.14 -5.83 1.06
CA ARG A 42 -3.92 -4.85 0.00
C ARG A 42 -3.71 -5.49 -1.38
N PRO A 43 -2.83 -6.50 -1.57
CA PRO A 43 -2.68 -7.15 -2.87
C PRO A 43 -3.94 -7.92 -3.30
N TYR A 44 -4.71 -8.47 -2.36
CA TYR A 44 -5.96 -9.17 -2.65
C TYR A 44 -7.04 -8.19 -3.12
N PHE A 45 -7.24 -7.08 -2.42
CA PHE A 45 -8.20 -6.04 -2.78
C PHE A 45 -7.90 -5.44 -4.16
N SER A 46 -6.62 -5.14 -4.45
CA SER A 46 -6.24 -4.65 -5.76
C SER A 46 -6.45 -5.70 -6.85
N ASN A 47 -6.26 -6.99 -6.55
CA ASN A 47 -6.49 -8.07 -7.51
C ASN A 47 -7.98 -8.25 -7.85
N ILE A 48 -8.89 -8.06 -6.89
CA ILE A 48 -10.34 -8.15 -7.12
C ILE A 48 -10.82 -7.27 -8.27
N ARG A 49 -10.19 -6.10 -8.49
CA ARG A 49 -10.52 -5.20 -9.60
C ARG A 49 -10.38 -5.83 -10.99
N PHE A 50 -9.50 -6.83 -11.12
CA PHE A 50 -9.19 -7.51 -12.37
C PHE A 50 -9.67 -8.97 -12.41
N GLY A 51 -10.15 -9.49 -11.28
CA GLY A 51 -10.67 -10.85 -11.14
C GLY A 51 -10.44 -11.42 -9.74
N LYS A 52 -11.40 -12.20 -9.25
CA LYS A 52 -11.28 -12.91 -7.99
C LYS A 52 -10.39 -14.15 -8.18
N PRO A 53 -9.43 -14.43 -7.28
CA PRO A 53 -8.69 -15.69 -7.34
C PRO A 53 -9.65 -16.88 -7.12
N ASN A 54 -9.37 -18.01 -7.77
CA ASN A 54 -10.19 -19.23 -7.65
C ASN A 54 -10.28 -19.72 -6.19
N ASN A 55 -9.21 -19.54 -5.41
CA ASN A 55 -9.16 -19.87 -4.00
C ASN A 55 -8.67 -18.66 -3.18
N PRO A 56 -9.58 -17.78 -2.72
CA PRO A 56 -9.22 -16.59 -1.93
C PRO A 56 -8.47 -16.90 -0.64
N ASN A 57 -8.84 -17.98 0.05
CA ASN A 57 -8.24 -18.33 1.33
C ASN A 57 -6.78 -18.77 1.14
N GLU A 58 -6.51 -19.63 0.17
CA GLU A 58 -5.13 -20.06 -0.14
C GLU A 58 -4.27 -18.89 -0.63
N TYR A 59 -4.83 -18.01 -1.47
CA TYR A 59 -4.15 -16.80 -1.93
C TYR A 59 -3.76 -15.88 -0.77
N VAL A 60 -4.69 -15.65 0.16
CA VAL A 60 -4.42 -14.80 1.34
C VAL A 60 -3.50 -15.48 2.34
N GLN A 61 -3.57 -16.81 2.51
CA GLN A 61 -2.64 -17.54 3.37
C GLN A 61 -1.18 -17.36 2.91
N ALA A 62 -0.92 -17.43 1.60
CA ALA A 62 0.41 -17.14 1.06
C ALA A 62 0.84 -15.67 1.29
N LEU A 63 -0.11 -14.73 1.34
CA LEU A 63 0.18 -13.34 1.66
C LEU A 63 0.49 -13.14 3.15
N ILE A 64 -0.16 -13.87 4.06
CA ILE A 64 0.18 -13.86 5.49
C ILE A 64 1.66 -14.18 5.65
N GLU A 65 2.10 -15.32 5.12
CA GLU A 65 3.49 -15.80 5.23
C GLU A 65 4.51 -14.80 4.69
N LYS A 66 4.16 -14.07 3.62
CA LYS A 66 5.05 -13.08 2.99
C LYS A 66 5.04 -11.71 3.67
N ARG A 67 3.91 -11.28 4.23
CA ARG A 67 3.69 -9.90 4.67
C ARG A 67 3.85 -9.69 6.17
N THR A 68 3.89 -10.76 6.96
CA THR A 68 4.17 -10.70 8.41
C THR A 68 5.62 -11.00 8.77
N LEU A 69 6.54 -10.91 7.82
CA LEU A 69 7.98 -11.12 8.08
C LEU A 69 8.63 -9.95 8.84
N HIS A 70 8.00 -8.78 8.83
CA HIS A 70 8.43 -7.64 9.62
C HIS A 70 8.34 -7.99 11.12
N PRO A 71 9.37 -7.73 11.95
CA PRO A 71 9.41 -8.14 13.35
C PRO A 71 8.18 -7.69 14.16
N GLU A 72 7.70 -6.47 13.93
CA GLU A 72 6.53 -5.93 14.64
C GLU A 72 5.19 -6.51 14.15
N LEU A 73 5.15 -7.14 12.97
CA LEU A 73 3.94 -7.78 12.45
C LEU A 73 3.91 -9.28 12.69
N GLN A 74 5.05 -9.87 13.07
CA GLN A 74 5.15 -11.29 13.31
C GLN A 74 4.16 -11.72 14.41
N ASN A 75 3.51 -12.86 14.21
CA ASN A 75 2.51 -13.44 15.12
C ASN A 75 1.20 -12.65 15.30
N THR A 76 1.00 -11.51 14.63
CA THR A 76 -0.26 -10.75 14.74
C THR A 76 -1.43 -11.44 14.04
N ILE A 77 -1.21 -11.94 12.83
CA ILE A 77 -2.17 -12.69 12.01
C ILE A 77 -1.44 -13.91 11.48
N LYS A 78 -1.95 -15.12 11.74
CA LYS A 78 -1.30 -16.39 11.38
C LYS A 78 -2.11 -17.18 10.37
N THR A 79 -3.43 -17.00 10.38
CA THR A 79 -4.36 -17.77 9.57
C THR A 79 -5.41 -16.86 8.94
N VAL A 80 -6.04 -17.34 7.88
CA VAL A 80 -7.25 -16.70 7.33
C VAL A 80 -8.37 -16.60 8.38
N GLY A 81 -8.45 -17.56 9.33
CA GLY A 81 -9.40 -17.49 10.43
C GLY A 81 -9.20 -16.29 11.35
N ASP A 82 -7.94 -15.85 11.54
CA ASP A 82 -7.65 -14.63 12.31
C ASP A 82 -8.18 -13.39 11.57
N ILE A 83 -8.03 -13.35 10.24
CA ILE A 83 -8.58 -12.28 9.40
C ILE A 83 -10.11 -12.26 9.53
N ASP A 84 -10.76 -13.43 9.43
CA ASP A 84 -12.21 -13.53 9.59
C ASP A 84 -12.66 -13.05 10.98
N ALA A 85 -11.92 -13.41 12.04
CA ALA A 85 -12.22 -12.97 13.40
C ALA A 85 -12.08 -11.45 13.57
N ILE A 86 -10.99 -10.86 13.05
CA ILE A 86 -10.77 -9.40 13.10
C ILE A 86 -11.83 -8.69 12.26
N TRP A 87 -12.10 -9.18 11.04
CA TRP A 87 -13.10 -8.58 10.15
C TRP A 87 -14.47 -8.55 10.81
N ASN A 88 -14.91 -9.69 11.34
CA ASN A 88 -16.18 -9.83 12.03
C ASN A 88 -16.25 -9.00 13.32
N ARG A 89 -15.13 -8.65 13.96
CA ARG A 89 -15.10 -7.82 15.16
C ARG A 89 -15.18 -6.33 14.82
N GLU A 90 -14.37 -5.90 13.86
CA GLU A 90 -14.07 -4.47 13.63
C GLU A 90 -14.88 -3.87 12.48
N PHE A 91 -15.38 -4.67 11.53
CA PHE A 91 -16.04 -4.22 10.30
C PHE A 91 -17.54 -4.54 10.28
N ARG A 92 -18.22 -4.20 11.39
CA ARG A 92 -19.68 -4.31 11.50
C ARG A 92 -20.36 -3.01 11.13
N GLY A 93 -21.57 -3.10 10.58
CA GLY A 93 -22.42 -1.96 10.27
C GLY A 93 -22.22 -1.45 8.85
N ASN A 94 -22.23 -0.13 8.69
CA ASN A 94 -22.26 0.53 7.39
C ASN A 94 -20.99 1.32 7.10
N ASP A 95 -20.65 1.43 5.83
CA ASP A 95 -19.60 2.31 5.32
C ASP A 95 -20.01 3.80 5.40
N LYS A 96 -19.10 4.68 4.98
CA LYS A 96 -19.32 6.14 4.96
C LYS A 96 -20.51 6.59 4.11
N ASN A 97 -21.04 5.74 3.24
CA ASN A 97 -22.19 6.01 2.38
C ASN A 97 -23.47 5.33 2.91
N GLY A 98 -23.45 4.76 4.11
CA GLY A 98 -24.59 4.07 4.71
C GLY A 98 -24.86 2.67 4.14
N LYS A 99 -23.93 2.08 3.37
CA LYS A 99 -24.08 0.72 2.83
C LYS A 99 -23.45 -0.31 3.77
N PRO A 100 -24.03 -1.51 3.95
CA PRO A 100 -23.42 -2.56 4.75
C PRO A 100 -21.99 -2.87 4.32
N ILE A 101 -21.07 -2.95 5.28
CA ILE A 101 -19.69 -3.36 5.01
C ILE A 101 -19.71 -4.82 4.58
N LYS A 102 -19.14 -5.10 3.40
CA LYS A 102 -19.07 -6.45 2.83
C LYS A 102 -18.04 -7.29 3.57
N ASP A 103 -18.10 -8.62 3.37
CA ASP A 103 -16.99 -9.50 3.71
C ASP A 103 -15.70 -9.03 2.98
N TRP A 104 -14.54 -9.25 3.58
CA TRP A 104 -13.27 -8.86 2.96
C TRP A 104 -13.07 -9.56 1.61
N ARG A 105 -13.62 -10.77 1.42
CA ARG A 105 -13.54 -11.49 0.15
C ARG A 105 -14.26 -10.79 -1.00
N GLU A 106 -15.19 -9.90 -0.68
CA GLU A 106 -16.01 -9.12 -1.62
C GLU A 106 -15.68 -7.62 -1.57
N THR A 107 -14.65 -7.24 -0.80
CA THR A 107 -14.21 -5.85 -0.65
C THR A 107 -13.16 -5.52 -1.71
N SER A 108 -13.38 -4.44 -2.43
CA SER A 108 -12.39 -3.86 -3.35
C SER A 108 -11.94 -2.50 -2.84
N ASP A 109 -10.68 -2.17 -3.10
CA ASP A 109 -10.10 -0.84 -2.86
C ASP A 109 -10.46 0.17 -3.96
N GLU A 110 -11.26 -0.18 -4.98
CA GLU A 110 -11.62 0.72 -6.10
C GLU A 110 -12.28 2.02 -5.64
N TYR A 111 -13.17 1.96 -4.64
CA TYR A 111 -13.91 3.12 -4.12
C TYR A 111 -13.43 3.54 -2.72
N GLY A 112 -12.24 3.09 -2.33
CA GLY A 112 -11.69 3.22 -0.99
C GLY A 112 -12.04 2.04 -0.07
N LEU A 113 -11.29 1.92 1.02
CA LEU A 113 -11.45 0.86 2.01
C LEU A 113 -12.29 1.34 3.21
N PRO A 114 -13.00 0.41 3.88
CA PRO A 114 -13.87 0.77 5.00
C PRO A 114 -13.08 1.13 6.25
N LEU A 115 -13.66 2.01 7.09
CA LEU A 115 -13.19 2.32 8.44
C LEU A 115 -11.67 2.58 8.49
N TRP A 116 -10.99 2.06 9.51
CA TRP A 116 -9.56 2.26 9.71
C TRP A 116 -8.68 1.66 8.60
N LEU A 117 -9.17 0.72 7.77
CA LEU A 117 -8.40 0.27 6.60
C LEU A 117 -8.25 1.39 5.57
N GLY A 118 -9.24 2.26 5.46
CA GLY A 118 -9.16 3.48 4.65
C GLY A 118 -8.05 4.41 5.16
N ASP A 119 -7.97 4.59 6.48
CA ASP A 119 -6.97 5.46 7.11
C ASP A 119 -5.55 4.89 6.97
N VAL A 120 -5.36 3.58 7.18
CA VAL A 120 -4.07 2.92 6.95
C VAL A 120 -3.66 3.03 5.49
N SER A 121 -4.60 2.85 4.56
CA SER A 121 -4.35 3.02 3.13
C SER A 121 -3.95 4.45 2.76
N ALA A 122 -4.57 5.45 3.38
CA ALA A 122 -4.23 6.85 3.16
C ALA A 122 -2.82 7.16 3.66
N GLU A 123 -2.46 6.66 4.85
CA GLU A 123 -1.12 6.83 5.41
C GLU A 123 -0.05 6.11 4.57
N SER A 124 -0.28 4.86 4.18
CA SER A 124 0.60 4.11 3.28
C SER A 124 0.86 4.89 1.98
N ASN A 125 -0.18 5.48 1.39
CA ASN A 125 -0.04 6.32 0.21
C ASN A 125 0.73 7.62 0.50
N PHE A 126 0.52 8.24 1.66
CA PHE A 126 1.25 9.42 2.08
C PHE A 126 2.76 9.14 2.19
N VAL A 127 3.14 8.06 2.90
CA VAL A 127 4.56 7.67 3.07
C VAL A 127 5.20 7.37 1.70
N ARG A 128 4.50 6.66 0.81
CA ARG A 128 5.02 6.37 -0.54
C ARG A 128 5.18 7.63 -1.40
N ASN A 129 4.28 8.60 -1.27
CA ASN A 129 4.40 9.90 -1.93
C ASN A 129 5.58 10.71 -1.39
N GLU A 130 5.77 10.73 -0.07
CA GLU A 130 6.90 11.40 0.58
C GLU A 130 8.23 10.79 0.10
N TYR A 131 8.33 9.46 0.07
CA TYR A 131 9.52 8.77 -0.43
C TYR A 131 9.82 9.11 -1.89
N LEU A 132 8.80 9.12 -2.76
CA LEU A 132 8.96 9.51 -4.17
C LEU A 132 9.46 10.97 -4.28
N ALA A 133 8.86 11.90 -3.53
CA ALA A 133 9.29 13.30 -3.54
C ALA A 133 10.75 13.45 -3.09
N CYS A 134 11.12 12.79 -1.98
CA CYS A 134 12.50 12.76 -1.48
C CYS A 134 13.47 12.20 -2.52
N LEU A 135 13.15 11.07 -3.16
CA LEU A 135 13.99 10.46 -4.19
C LEU A 135 14.22 11.42 -5.37
N ILE A 136 13.17 12.08 -5.87
CA ILE A 136 13.29 13.06 -6.95
C ILE A 136 14.18 14.23 -6.53
N VAL A 137 13.91 14.80 -5.35
CA VAL A 137 14.68 15.95 -4.84
C VAL A 137 16.15 15.60 -4.66
N THR A 138 16.46 14.43 -4.10
CA THR A 138 17.83 13.94 -3.95
C THR A 138 18.53 13.81 -5.31
N LEU A 139 17.90 13.17 -6.28
CA LEU A 139 18.48 12.98 -7.62
C LEU A 139 18.71 14.33 -8.33
N VAL A 140 17.76 15.25 -8.25
CA VAL A 140 17.90 16.59 -8.85
C VAL A 140 19.02 17.38 -8.16
N LYS A 141 19.12 17.35 -6.83
CA LYS A 141 20.22 17.98 -6.08
C LYS A 141 21.60 17.37 -6.41
N GLN A 142 21.66 16.14 -6.91
CA GLN A 142 22.86 15.50 -7.46
C GLN A 142 23.14 15.86 -8.94
N GLY A 143 22.39 16.80 -9.52
CA GLY A 143 22.52 17.23 -10.91
C GLY A 143 21.90 16.27 -11.93
N LYS A 144 21.08 15.30 -11.50
CA LYS A 144 20.40 14.37 -12.41
C LYS A 144 19.15 15.01 -13.00
N ARG A 145 18.86 14.68 -14.26
CA ARG A 145 17.55 14.94 -14.88
C ARG A 145 16.65 13.74 -14.63
N VAL A 146 15.50 13.96 -14.00
CA VAL A 146 14.60 12.89 -13.58
C VAL A 146 13.36 12.87 -14.46
N PHE A 147 13.00 11.69 -14.98
CA PHE A 147 11.73 11.44 -15.65
C PHE A 147 10.96 10.37 -14.85
N VAL A 148 9.73 10.69 -14.45
CA VAL A 148 8.92 9.84 -13.58
C VAL A 148 7.77 9.23 -14.37
N VAL A 149 7.61 7.91 -14.26
CA VAL A 149 6.46 7.18 -14.80
C VAL A 149 5.68 6.62 -13.62
N GLY A 150 4.44 7.08 -13.42
CA GLY A 150 3.60 6.68 -12.30
C GLY A 150 2.11 6.85 -12.60
N GLY A 151 1.26 6.34 -11.70
CA GLY A 151 -0.19 6.54 -11.79
C GLY A 151 -0.55 8.03 -11.67
N SER A 152 -1.62 8.44 -12.35
CA SER A 152 -2.05 9.85 -12.47
C SER A 152 -2.27 10.55 -11.13
N SER A 153 -2.58 9.82 -10.07
CA SER A 153 -2.77 10.36 -8.71
C SER A 153 -1.49 10.87 -8.07
N HIS A 154 -0.32 10.30 -8.39
CA HIS A 154 0.94 10.63 -7.71
C HIS A 154 1.52 12.00 -8.10
N PRO A 155 1.61 12.38 -9.40
CA PRO A 155 2.13 13.69 -9.80
C PRO A 155 1.40 14.86 -9.14
N VAL A 156 0.07 14.78 -9.04
CA VAL A 156 -0.76 15.84 -8.43
C VAL A 156 -0.44 16.00 -6.94
N CYS A 157 -0.21 14.89 -6.22
CA CYS A 157 0.06 14.93 -4.78
C CYS A 157 1.41 15.56 -4.42
N ILE A 158 2.42 15.45 -5.29
CA ILE A 158 3.80 15.85 -4.97
C ILE A 158 4.25 17.16 -5.62
N GLU A 159 3.50 17.67 -6.61
CA GLU A 159 3.88 18.87 -7.39
C GLU A 159 4.22 20.07 -6.51
N ARG A 160 3.40 20.36 -5.50
CA ARG A 160 3.64 21.48 -4.59
C ARG A 160 4.96 21.31 -3.83
N THR A 161 5.23 20.11 -3.33
CA THR A 161 6.48 19.82 -2.60
C THR A 161 7.68 19.99 -3.52
N LEU A 162 7.63 19.46 -4.74
CA LEU A 162 8.71 19.60 -5.72
C LEU A 162 8.97 21.08 -6.06
N ASN A 163 7.90 21.87 -6.23
CA ASN A 163 8.02 23.31 -6.50
C ASN A 163 8.65 24.10 -5.34
N LEU A 164 8.50 23.66 -4.09
CA LEU A 164 9.12 24.30 -2.94
C LEU A 164 10.59 23.90 -2.78
N GLU A 165 10.91 22.62 -3.02
CA GLU A 165 12.24 22.05 -2.76
C GLU A 165 13.26 22.25 -3.90
N LEU A 166 12.79 22.54 -5.12
CA LEU A 166 13.62 22.62 -6.32
C LEU A 166 13.69 24.01 -6.96
N ARG A 167 13.10 25.02 -6.33
CA ARG A 167 13.31 26.43 -6.68
C ARG A 167 14.53 26.98 -5.95
#